data_AF-A0A7W0V9T6-F1
#
_entry.id   AF-A0A7W0V9T6-F1
#
_cell.length_a   1.000
_cell.length_b   1.000
_cell.length_c   1.000
_cell.angle_alpha   90.00
_cell.angle_beta   90.00
_cell.angle_gamma   90.00
#
_symmetry.space_group_name_H-M   'P 1'
#
loop_
_entity.id
_entity.type
_entity.pdbx_description
1 polymer ?
#
loop_
_entity_poly.entity_id
_entity_poly.type
_entity_poly.pdbx_seq_one_letter_code
_entity_poly.pdbx_strand_id
1 'polypeptide(L)'
;MAIAILVIALAAPAALAERKQLMTAQAFSGVGTGVSGALFLTAFLLSKRNEGDINMPLVYVSLGTSVVTPALGHWYAGRYLTPGMGVRAAAALFATWGVVHYSQTQRCNTLEFKECTGLKREAIVVLGLSAIAFVGGAAYDFKTLHESVDAYNARFAITPTIMPTTSGPPGAGLVLVGEF
;
A
#
# COMPACT_ATOMS: atom_id res chain seq x y z
N MET A 1 19.56 -1.99 4.95
CA MET A 1 19.71 -3.29 4.26
C MET A 1 18.95 -4.43 4.97
N ALA A 2 19.08 -4.60 6.29
CA ALA A 2 18.41 -5.68 7.03
C ALA A 2 16.87 -5.76 6.87
N ILE A 3 16.18 -4.61 6.86
CA ILE A 3 14.70 -4.56 6.70
C ILE A 3 14.27 -5.08 5.32
N ALA A 4 14.98 -4.69 4.26
CA ALA A 4 14.67 -5.16 2.91
C ALA A 4 14.86 -6.68 2.77
N ILE A 5 15.94 -7.21 3.37
CA ILE A 5 16.21 -8.66 3.37
C ILE A 5 15.12 -9.42 4.14
N LEU A 6 14.66 -8.89 5.28
CA LEU A 6 13.57 -9.48 6.06
C LEU A 6 12.25 -9.51 5.27
N VAL A 7 11.90 -8.40 4.59
CA VAL A 7 10.69 -8.32 3.75
C VAL A 7 10.76 -9.32 2.60
N ILE A 8 11.91 -9.43 1.93
CA ILE A 8 12.12 -10.40 0.83
C ILE A 8 12.03 -11.84 1.34
N ALA A 9 12.66 -12.14 2.48
CA ALA A 9 12.66 -13.47 3.08
C ALA A 9 11.25 -13.91 3.53
N LEU A 10 10.41 -12.98 4.00
CA LEU A 10 9.01 -13.25 4.35
C LEU A 10 8.09 -13.35 3.13
N ALA A 11 8.39 -12.63 2.04
CA ALA A 11 7.58 -12.63 0.83
C ALA A 11 7.75 -13.89 -0.03
N ALA A 12 8.96 -14.46 -0.09
CA ALA A 12 9.27 -15.62 -0.94
C ALA A 12 8.43 -16.89 -0.64
N PRO A 13 8.31 -17.37 0.62
CA PRO A 13 7.51 -18.56 0.90
C PRO A 13 6.00 -18.31 0.76
N ALA A 14 5.55 -17.07 1.01
CA ALA A 14 4.14 -16.70 0.86
C ALA A 14 3.71 -16.73 -0.62
N ALA A 15 4.59 -16.35 -1.55
CA ALA A 15 4.31 -16.36 -2.98
C ALA A 15 3.99 -17.78 -3.51
N LEU A 16 4.63 -18.82 -2.97
CA LEU A 16 4.51 -20.21 -3.43
C LEU A 16 3.32 -20.99 -2.85
N ALA A 17 2.60 -20.45 -1.86
CA ALA A 17 1.44 -21.15 -1.31
C ALA A 17 0.31 -21.23 -2.35
N GLU A 18 -0.18 -22.46 -2.62
CA GLU A 18 -1.32 -22.73 -3.52
C GLU A 18 -2.59 -22.03 -3.05
N ARG A 19 -2.85 -22.07 -1.73
CA ARG A 19 -3.97 -21.36 -1.09
C ARG A 19 -3.46 -20.11 -0.37
N LYS A 20 -4.03 -18.96 -0.71
CA LYS A 20 -3.70 -17.67 -0.10
C LYS A 20 -4.47 -17.50 1.21
N GLN A 21 -3.77 -17.06 2.26
CA GLN A 21 -4.35 -16.82 3.58
C GLN A 21 -4.66 -15.32 3.79
N LEU A 22 -5.86 -15.03 4.31
CA LEU A 22 -6.28 -13.65 4.59
C LEU A 22 -5.39 -12.97 5.64
N MET A 23 -5.00 -13.68 6.70
CA MET A 23 -4.12 -13.14 7.75
C MET A 23 -2.77 -12.69 7.19
N THR A 24 -2.18 -13.46 6.27
CA THR A 24 -0.93 -13.10 5.60
C THR A 24 -1.10 -11.86 4.73
N ALA A 25 -2.20 -11.77 3.98
CA ALA A 25 -2.50 -10.61 3.15
C ALA A 25 -2.70 -9.33 3.99
N GLN A 26 -3.39 -9.44 5.13
CA GLN A 26 -3.57 -8.34 6.08
C GLN A 26 -2.24 -7.92 6.72
N ALA A 27 -1.39 -8.88 7.08
CA ALA A 27 -0.06 -8.61 7.62
C ALA A 27 0.81 -7.83 6.62
N PHE A 28 0.84 -8.24 5.35
CA PHE A 28 1.57 -7.51 4.32
C PHE A 28 1.06 -6.07 4.14
N SER A 29 -0.25 -5.89 4.10
CA SER A 29 -0.87 -4.56 3.95
C SER A 29 -0.60 -3.67 5.17
N GLY A 30 -0.67 -4.24 6.37
CA GLY A 30 -0.41 -3.56 7.64
C GLY A 30 1.05 -3.15 7.79
N VAL A 31 1.98 -4.08 7.58
CA VAL A 31 3.43 -3.80 7.61
C VAL A 31 3.80 -2.77 6.55
N GLY A 32 3.27 -2.91 5.33
CA GLY A 32 3.49 -1.96 4.26
C GLY A 32 3.02 -0.54 4.61
N THR A 33 1.82 -0.43 5.16
CA THR A 33 1.26 0.86 5.63
C THR A 33 2.12 1.46 6.74
N GLY A 34 2.55 0.64 7.71
CA GLY A 34 3.40 1.09 8.82
C GLY A 34 4.77 1.59 8.35
N VAL A 35 5.44 0.87 7.45
CA VAL A 35 6.74 1.27 6.89
C VAL A 35 6.63 2.58 6.12
N SER A 36 5.58 2.74 5.30
CA SER A 36 5.39 3.97 4.53
C SER A 36 5.01 5.16 5.40
N GLY A 37 4.18 4.94 6.44
CA GLY A 37 3.90 5.96 7.45
C GLY A 37 5.16 6.39 8.19
N ALA A 38 6.01 5.44 8.58
CA ALA A 38 7.30 5.74 9.21
C ALA A 38 8.23 6.53 8.26
N LEU A 39 8.34 6.13 6.99
CA LEU A 39 9.12 6.85 5.98
C LEU A 39 8.62 8.28 5.80
N PHE A 40 7.31 8.47 5.72
CA PHE A 40 6.71 9.79 5.60
C PHE A 40 7.03 10.66 6.83
N LEU A 41 6.86 10.14 8.05
CA LEU A 41 7.23 10.85 9.28
C LEU A 41 8.73 11.18 9.33
N THR A 42 9.60 10.27 8.91
CA THR A 42 11.05 10.54 8.87
C THR A 42 11.41 11.67 7.89
N ALA A 43 10.62 11.89 6.84
CA ALA A 43 10.82 13.01 5.92
C ALA A 43 10.69 14.38 6.61
N PHE A 44 9.84 14.48 7.64
CA PHE A 44 9.68 15.70 8.43
C PHE A 44 10.60 15.72 9.66
N LEU A 45 10.80 14.58 10.32
CA LEU A 45 11.58 14.50 11.56
C LEU A 45 13.10 14.58 11.34
N LEU A 46 13.61 14.05 10.22
CA LEU A 46 15.04 14.06 9.89
C LEU A 46 15.45 15.27 9.03
N SER A 47 14.51 16.11 8.60
CA SER A 47 14.85 17.39 7.99
C SER A 47 15.67 18.17 9.01
N LYS A 48 16.97 18.34 8.75
CA LYS A 48 17.91 18.99 9.67
C LYS A 48 17.28 20.30 10.14
N ARG A 49 17.10 20.41 11.46
CA ARG A 49 16.43 21.52 12.15
C ARG A 49 16.94 22.91 11.74
N ASN A 50 18.17 22.98 11.21
CA ASN A 50 18.84 24.22 10.84
C ASN A 50 18.83 24.51 9.33
N GLU A 51 18.42 23.58 8.47
CA GLU A 51 18.42 23.79 7.01
C GLU A 51 17.06 24.27 6.48
N GLY A 52 15.95 24.00 7.18
CA GLY A 52 14.62 24.54 6.83
C GLY A 52 14.02 23.98 5.54
N ASP A 53 14.84 23.32 4.72
CA ASP A 53 14.42 22.65 3.50
C ASP A 53 13.81 21.29 3.82
N ILE A 54 12.65 21.05 3.20
CA ILE A 54 11.98 19.76 3.17
C ILE A 54 12.76 18.87 2.21
N ASN A 55 13.13 17.66 2.63
CA ASN A 55 13.76 16.67 1.75
C ASN A 55 12.72 16.12 0.75
N MET A 56 12.48 16.88 -0.34
CA MET A 56 11.51 16.54 -1.39
C MET A 56 11.74 15.15 -2.00
N PRO A 57 12.98 14.70 -2.26
CA PRO A 57 13.23 13.31 -2.67
C PRO A 57 12.64 12.27 -1.70
N LEU A 58 12.80 12.47 -0.39
CA LEU A 58 12.27 11.55 0.62
C LEU A 58 10.74 11.61 0.71
N VAL A 59 10.15 12.79 0.49
CA VAL A 59 8.69 12.96 0.35
C VAL A 59 8.18 12.19 -0.87
N TYR A 60 8.80 12.31 -2.04
CA TYR A 60 8.38 11.57 -3.23
C TYR A 60 8.53 10.06 -3.07
N VAL A 61 9.62 9.60 -2.47
CA VAL A 61 9.82 8.17 -2.18
C VAL A 61 8.76 7.66 -1.21
N SER A 62 8.49 8.39 -0.12
CA SER A 62 7.46 7.98 0.86
C SER A 62 6.04 8.03 0.29
N LEU A 63 5.71 9.00 -0.57
CA LEU A 63 4.44 9.03 -1.28
C LEU A 63 4.33 7.86 -2.27
N GLY A 64 5.38 7.58 -3.05
CA GLY A 64 5.40 6.45 -3.97
C GLY A 64 5.23 5.11 -3.25
N THR A 65 5.99 4.88 -2.18
CA THR A 65 5.86 3.65 -1.39
C THR A 65 4.51 3.56 -0.70
N SER A 66 3.97 4.67 -0.16
CA SER A 66 2.66 4.67 0.50
C SER A 66 1.50 4.38 -0.45
N VAL A 67 1.64 4.63 -1.75
CA VAL A 67 0.64 4.24 -2.78
C VAL A 67 0.72 2.74 -3.08
N VAL A 68 1.89 2.12 -3.03
CA VAL A 68 2.03 0.69 -3.37
C VAL A 68 1.84 -0.22 -2.16
N THR A 69 2.38 0.17 -1.01
CA THR A 69 2.55 -0.73 0.14
C THR A 69 1.26 -1.21 0.83
N PRO A 70 0.20 -0.40 1.00
CA PRO A 70 -1.10 -0.93 1.44
C PRO A 70 -1.74 -1.91 0.45
N ALA A 71 -1.39 -1.84 -0.84
CA ALA A 71 -1.90 -2.75 -1.87
C ALA A 71 -1.13 -4.09 -1.93
N LEU A 72 -0.09 -4.28 -1.12
CA LEU A 72 0.70 -5.53 -1.11
C LEU A 72 -0.15 -6.76 -0.79
N GLY A 73 -1.19 -6.65 0.03
CA GLY A 73 -2.13 -7.74 0.26
C GLY A 73 -2.94 -8.13 -0.98
N HIS A 74 -3.32 -7.14 -1.81
CA HIS A 74 -3.99 -7.42 -3.08
C HIS A 74 -3.04 -8.00 -4.12
N TRP A 75 -1.79 -7.53 -4.15
CA TRP A 75 -0.75 -8.14 -5.00
C TRP A 75 -0.51 -9.59 -4.63
N TYR A 76 -0.52 -9.91 -3.34
CA TYR A 76 -0.47 -11.28 -2.84
C TYR A 76 -1.66 -12.14 -3.32
N ALA A 77 -2.84 -11.54 -3.46
CA ALA A 77 -4.04 -12.14 -4.04
C ALA A 77 -4.13 -12.02 -5.58
N GLY A 78 -3.05 -11.64 -6.26
CA GLY A 78 -2.99 -11.55 -7.73
C GLY A 78 -3.70 -10.33 -8.34
N ARG A 79 -4.14 -9.35 -7.54
CA ARG A 79 -4.80 -8.13 -8.01
C ARG A 79 -3.85 -6.93 -7.91
N TYR A 80 -3.25 -6.56 -9.03
CA TYR A 80 -2.22 -5.50 -9.06
C TYR A 80 -2.77 -4.06 -9.00
N LEU A 81 -4.00 -3.86 -9.49
CA LEU A 81 -4.66 -2.56 -9.50
C LEU A 81 -5.94 -2.62 -8.66
N THR A 82 -6.06 -1.73 -7.68
CA THR A 82 -7.26 -1.56 -6.86
C THR A 82 -7.81 -0.13 -6.95
N PRO A 83 -9.12 0.07 -6.80
CA PRO A 83 -9.70 1.41 -6.71
C PRO A 83 -9.07 2.24 -5.58
N GLY A 84 -8.78 1.62 -4.42
CA GLY A 84 -8.13 2.30 -3.30
C GLY A 84 -6.73 2.80 -3.63
N MET A 85 -5.95 2.06 -4.43
CA MET A 85 -4.67 2.53 -4.95
C MET A 85 -4.83 3.74 -5.87
N GLY A 86 -5.86 3.77 -6.72
CA GLY A 86 -6.18 4.92 -7.57
C GLY A 86 -6.51 6.17 -6.75
N VAL A 87 -7.34 6.02 -5.71
CA VAL A 87 -7.68 7.12 -4.78
C VAL A 87 -6.43 7.61 -4.04
N ARG A 88 -5.57 6.71 -3.56
CA ARG A 88 -4.32 7.06 -2.88
C ARG A 88 -3.33 7.78 -3.80
N ALA A 89 -3.20 7.32 -5.04
CA ALA A 89 -2.36 7.99 -6.04
C ALA A 89 -2.87 9.41 -6.33
N ALA A 90 -4.18 9.57 -6.55
CA ALA A 90 -4.79 10.87 -6.76
C ALA A 90 -4.60 11.79 -5.53
N ALA A 91 -4.79 11.28 -4.32
CA ALA A 91 -4.56 12.01 -3.08
C ALA A 91 -3.09 12.41 -2.91
N ALA A 92 -2.14 11.54 -3.24
CA ALA A 92 -0.72 11.85 -3.19
C ALA A 92 -0.33 12.93 -4.21
N LEU A 93 -0.89 12.89 -5.42
CA LEU A 93 -0.72 13.93 -6.42
C LEU A 93 -1.31 15.27 -5.96
N PHE A 94 -2.51 15.25 -5.36
CA PHE A 94 -3.16 16.45 -4.85
C PHE A 94 -2.41 17.06 -3.66
N ALA A 95 -1.88 16.22 -2.76
CA ALA A 95 -1.01 16.64 -1.67
C ALA A 95 0.28 17.29 -2.21
N THR A 96 0.93 16.64 -3.18
CA THR A 96 2.15 17.15 -3.83
C THR A 96 1.89 18.50 -4.48
N TRP A 97 0.80 18.60 -5.25
CA TRP A 97 0.38 19.84 -5.87
C TRP A 97 0.13 20.95 -4.84
N GLY A 98 -0.52 20.60 -3.72
CA GLY A 98 -0.74 21.52 -2.60
C GLY A 98 0.57 22.04 -1.99
N VAL A 99 1.54 21.17 -1.73
CA VAL A 99 2.85 21.59 -1.20
C VAL A 99 3.59 22.51 -2.18
N VAL A 100 3.60 22.16 -3.46
CA VAL A 100 4.32 22.95 -4.48
C VAL A 100 3.66 24.31 -4.69
N HIS A 101 2.33 24.37 -4.77
CA HIS A 101 1.62 25.61 -5.13
C HIS A 101 1.41 26.57 -3.95
N TYR A 102 1.32 26.05 -2.72
CA TYR A 102 1.08 26.85 -1.51
C TYR A 102 2.30 26.98 -0.59
N SER A 103 3.49 26.60 -1.06
CA SER A 103 4.74 26.94 -0.36
C SER A 103 5.09 28.41 -0.60
N GLN A 104 5.47 29.10 0.47
CA GLN A 104 5.99 30.47 0.40
C GLN A 104 7.27 30.59 1.19
N THR A 105 8.27 31.23 0.59
CA THR A 105 9.47 31.64 1.29
C THR A 105 9.13 32.81 2.22
N GLN A 106 9.27 32.60 3.52
CA GLN A 106 9.10 33.60 4.57
C GLN A 106 10.44 33.82 5.28
N ARG A 107 10.66 35.01 5.83
CA ARG A 107 11.84 35.26 6.67
C ARG A 107 11.62 34.59 8.01
N CYS A 108 12.50 33.64 8.37
CA CYS A 108 12.45 33.05 9.70
C CYS A 108 12.80 34.09 10.76
N ASN A 109 12.09 34.05 11.88
CA ASN A 109 12.36 34.90 13.05
C ASN A 109 13.53 34.34 13.88
N THR A 110 14.62 33.98 13.19
CA THR A 110 15.88 33.50 13.76
C THR A 110 16.90 34.64 13.72
N LEU A 111 17.83 34.65 14.68
CA LEU A 111 18.90 35.66 14.78
C LEU A 111 19.77 35.74 13.51
N GLU A 112 19.83 34.65 12.76
CA GLU A 112 20.37 34.59 11.42
C GLU A 112 19.22 34.77 10.43
N PHE A 113 19.27 35.80 9.59
CA PHE A 113 18.29 36.16 8.56
C PHE A 113 18.14 35.09 7.46
N LYS A 114 17.71 33.89 7.84
CA LYS A 114 17.55 32.74 6.96
C LYS A 114 16.14 32.73 6.38
N GLU A 115 16.06 32.45 5.10
CA GLU A 115 14.79 32.22 4.42
C GLU A 115 14.27 30.81 4.77
N CYS A 116 12.98 30.72 5.09
CA CYS A 116 12.30 29.49 5.48
C CYS A 116 11.05 29.28 4.65
N THR A 117 10.85 28.06 4.17
CA THR A 117 9.63 27.69 3.44
C THR A 117 8.49 27.42 4.41
N GLY A 118 7.53 28.33 4.47
CA GLY A 118 6.28 28.18 5.19
C GLY A 118 5.16 27.67 4.28
N LEU A 119 4.23 26.90 4.83
CA LEU A 119 2.99 26.53 4.16
C LEU A 119 1.93 27.59 4.45
N LYS A 120 1.24 28.08 3.41
CA LYS A 120 0.09 28.95 3.62
C LYS A 120 -1.07 28.21 4.32
N ARG A 121 -2.00 28.95 4.92
CA ARG A 121 -3.16 28.39 5.63
C ARG A 121 -4.05 27.54 4.70
N GLU A 122 -4.12 27.89 3.42
CA GLU A 122 -4.85 27.15 2.39
C GLU A 122 -4.27 25.76 2.13
N ALA A 123 -2.94 25.60 2.30
CA ALA A 123 -2.28 24.31 2.14
C ALA A 123 -2.80 23.28 3.16
N ILE A 124 -3.16 23.73 4.37
CA ILE A 124 -3.67 22.86 5.44
C ILE A 124 -4.97 22.18 5.00
N VAL A 125 -5.85 22.91 4.31
CA VAL A 125 -7.13 22.36 3.83
C VAL A 125 -6.88 21.32 2.73
N VAL A 126 -6.02 21.65 1.76
CA VAL A 126 -5.67 20.75 0.66
C VAL A 126 -5.00 19.48 1.17
N LEU A 127 -4.04 19.61 2.09
CA LEU A 127 -3.35 18.49 2.71
C LEU A 127 -4.28 17.65 3.60
N GLY A 128 -5.19 18.28 4.34
CA GLY A 128 -6.19 17.60 5.17
C GLY A 128 -7.14 16.75 4.33
N LEU A 129 -7.69 17.31 3.24
CA LEU A 129 -8.54 16.56 2.31
C LEU A 129 -7.78 15.43 1.63
N SER A 130 -6.53 15.67 1.22
CA SER A 130 -5.67 14.64 0.65
C SER A 130 -5.42 13.51 1.64
N ALA A 131 -5.12 13.82 2.90
CA ALA A 131 -4.89 12.83 3.94
C ALA A 131 -6.14 11.96 4.20
N ILE A 132 -7.32 12.58 4.27
CA ILE A 132 -8.60 11.85 4.43
C ILE A 132 -8.84 10.91 3.24
N ALA A 133 -8.70 11.41 2.01
CA ALA A 133 -8.84 10.59 0.81
C ALA A 133 -7.82 9.44 0.79
N PHE A 134 -6.59 9.71 1.20
CA PHE A 134 -5.52 8.71 1.26
C PHE A 134 -5.82 7.59 2.26
N VAL A 135 -6.20 7.95 3.49
CA VAL A 135 -6.58 6.97 4.53
C VAL A 135 -7.86 6.22 4.14
N GLY A 136 -8.83 6.92 3.54
CA GLY A 136 -10.04 6.31 3.01
C GLY A 136 -9.76 5.27 1.92
N GLY A 137 -8.84 5.57 1.01
CA GLY A 137 -8.38 4.62 -0.01
C GLY A 137 -7.68 3.39 0.59
N ALA A 138 -6.85 3.57 1.61
CA ALA A 138 -6.23 2.45 2.32
C ALA A 138 -7.28 1.59 3.06
N ALA A 139 -8.23 2.21 3.74
CA ALA A 139 -9.32 1.50 4.42
C ALA A 139 -10.20 0.72 3.44
N TYR A 140 -10.44 1.27 2.25
CA TYR A 140 -11.16 0.58 1.17
C TYR A 140 -10.41 -0.67 0.70
N ASP A 141 -9.08 -0.59 0.50
CA ASP A 141 -8.25 -1.74 0.16
C ASP A 141 -8.34 -2.82 1.27
N PHE A 142 -8.19 -2.45 2.54
CA PHE A 142 -8.35 -3.39 3.67
C PHE A 142 -9.73 -4.08 3.68
N LYS A 143 -10.80 -3.34 3.40
CA LYS A 143 -12.16 -3.88 3.36
C LYS A 143 -12.32 -4.89 2.21
N THR A 144 -11.83 -4.57 1.01
CA THR A 144 -12.00 -5.40 -0.20
C THR A 144 -10.96 -6.52 -0.34
N LEU A 145 -10.04 -6.63 0.62
CA LEU A 145 -8.98 -7.63 0.60
C LEU A 145 -9.50 -9.07 0.68
N HIS A 146 -10.53 -9.32 1.49
CA HIS A 146 -11.13 -10.65 1.64
C HIS A 146 -11.69 -11.18 0.32
N GLU A 147 -12.47 -10.36 -0.40
CA GLU A 147 -13.01 -10.69 -1.72
C GLU A 147 -11.92 -11.07 -2.71
N SER A 148 -10.77 -10.39 -2.65
CA SER A 148 -9.64 -10.68 -3.55
C SER A 148 -8.99 -12.03 -3.22
N VAL A 149 -8.85 -12.37 -1.94
CA VAL A 149 -8.29 -13.66 -1.51
C VAL A 149 -9.24 -14.81 -1.85
N ASP A 150 -10.54 -14.64 -1.63
CA ASP A 150 -11.54 -15.63 -1.96
C ASP A 150 -11.64 -15.85 -3.47
N ALA A 151 -11.65 -14.77 -4.26
CA ALA A 151 -11.61 -14.84 -5.72
C ALA A 151 -10.35 -15.54 -6.25
N TYR A 152 -9.18 -15.31 -5.63
CA TYR A 152 -7.96 -16.02 -6.01
C TYR A 152 -8.05 -17.51 -5.69
N ASN A 153 -8.49 -17.86 -4.47
CA ASN A 153 -8.60 -19.25 -4.03
C ASN A 153 -9.66 -20.03 -4.82
N ALA A 154 -10.73 -19.36 -5.27
CA ALA A 154 -11.77 -19.97 -6.11
C ALA A 154 -11.25 -20.41 -7.49
N ARG A 155 -10.18 -19.78 -8.02
CA ARG A 155 -9.59 -20.13 -9.32
C ARG A 155 -8.85 -21.47 -9.34
N PHE A 156 -8.40 -21.95 -8.18
CA PHE A 156 -7.56 -23.15 -8.06
C PHE A 156 -8.19 -24.22 -7.16
N ALA A 157 -9.51 -24.39 -7.26
CA ALA A 157 -10.22 -25.40 -6.49
C ALA A 157 -10.04 -26.80 -7.10
N ILE A 158 -9.00 -27.50 -6.64
CA ILE A 158 -8.88 -28.95 -6.85
C ILE A 158 -9.80 -29.63 -5.85
N THR A 159 -10.93 -30.15 -6.33
CA THR A 159 -11.88 -30.86 -5.48
C THR A 159 -11.80 -32.35 -5.81
N PRO A 160 -11.49 -33.23 -4.85
CA PRO A 160 -11.60 -34.66 -5.08
C PRO A 160 -13.07 -34.96 -5.40
N THR A 161 -13.31 -35.58 -6.55
CA THR A 161 -14.65 -36.00 -6.95
C THR A 161 -14.70 -37.51 -7.04
N ILE A 162 -15.87 -38.07 -6.73
CA ILE A 162 -16.13 -39.48 -6.91
C ILE A 162 -16.66 -39.65 -8.33
N MET A 163 -15.89 -40.29 -9.21
CA MET A 163 -16.33 -40.56 -10.58
C MET A 163 -17.09 -41.90 -10.63
N PRO A 164 -18.32 -41.92 -11.16
CA PRO A 164 -19.03 -43.17 -11.38
C PRO A 164 -18.30 -44.01 -12.42
N THR A 165 -18.05 -45.29 -12.12
CA THR A 165 -17.48 -46.24 -13.07
C THR A 165 -18.60 -47.16 -13.57
N THR A 166 -18.59 -47.51 -14.85
CA THR A 166 -19.68 -48.27 -15.49
C THR A 166 -19.75 -49.75 -15.07
N SER A 167 -18.76 -50.26 -14.35
CA SER A 167 -18.66 -51.69 -14.03
C SER A 167 -17.88 -52.02 -12.74
N GLY A 168 -17.72 -51.09 -11.81
CA GLY A 168 -16.90 -51.32 -10.62
C GLY A 168 -17.16 -50.37 -9.45
N PRO A 169 -16.37 -50.48 -8.36
CA PRO A 169 -16.43 -49.53 -7.27
C PRO A 169 -16.08 -48.11 -7.74
N PRO A 170 -16.62 -47.07 -7.08
CA PRO A 170 -16.34 -45.68 -7.43
C PRO A 170 -14.84 -45.38 -7.43
N GLY A 171 -14.36 -44.75 -8.50
CA GLY A 171 -12.97 -44.31 -8.63
C GLY A 171 -12.76 -42.94 -8.01
N ALA A 172 -11.61 -42.73 -7.36
CA ALA A 172 -11.18 -41.39 -6.96
C ALA A 172 -10.71 -40.63 -8.21
N GLY A 173 -11.40 -39.54 -8.56
CA GLY A 173 -11.02 -38.64 -9.63
C GLY A 173 -10.60 -37.27 -9.09
N LEU A 174 -9.67 -36.62 -9.78
CA LEU A 174 -9.41 -35.20 -9.58
C LEU A 174 -10.22 -34.42 -10.62
N VAL A 175 -11.05 -33.48 -10.18
CA VAL A 175 -11.65 -32.49 -11.08
C VAL A 175 -11.06 -31.12 -10.78
N LEU A 176 -10.58 -30.48 -11.84
CA LEU A 176 -10.25 -29.06 -11.85
C LEU A 176 -11.56 -28.31 -12.11
N VAL A 177 -12.08 -27.65 -11.08
CA VAL A 177 -13.17 -26.70 -11.23
C VAL A 177 -12.55 -25.32 -11.24
N GLY A 178 -12.70 -24.60 -12.35
CA GLY A 178 -12.31 -23.21 -12.47
C GLY A 178 -13.36 -22.45 -13.29
N GLU A 179 -13.70 -21.24 -12.86
CA GLU A 179 -14.31 -20.26 -13.76
C GLU A 179 -13.20 -19.75 -14.69
N PHE A 180 -13.32 -20.07 -15.98
CA PHE A 180 -12.42 -19.59 -17.04
C PHE A 180 -12.90 -18.24 -17.57
#